data_AF-A0A6G0HIB0-F1
#
_entry.id   AF-A0A6G0HIB0-F1
#
_cell.length_a   1.000
_cell.length_b   1.000
_cell.length_c   1.000
_cell.angle_alpha   90.00
_cell.angle_beta   90.00
_cell.angle_gamma   90.00
#
_symmetry.space_group_name_H-M   'P 1'
#
loop_
_entity.id
_entity.type
_entity.pdbx_description
1 polymer ?
#
loop_
_entity_poly.entity_id
_entity_poly.type
_entity_poly.pdbx_seq_one_letter_code
_entity_poly.pdbx_strand_id
1 'polypeptide(L)'
;MKRFTAQIRGAVDLSQYRRTGSGSSRELVKKVSDVIWNSLSRSYFKDRAHIQSLFSLITGTKLDSSGVAFAVVAACQVLGLKDVHLALSEDHAWVIFGKNGEETAEVTWHGKGNEDRRGQTVTAGVSEKSWLYLKGSYMKCDRNMEVAFMVCAINPSLDLHTDSSELLQLQQKLLWLLYDRDDLDRYPMAMGTLADLEDQDPIPGKENPLKIHLKAVSSAQKHYNNEHIYPYMYLAGFHYRHRNVREALRAWAKAAQVMQDYNYFREDEEIYKEFFDIANDVIPTLLKETAAAAESPGEGGEGGEGADKEHPKQAAALSALQDSDCFAHLLRFYDGICKWEEGSPTPVLHVGWATYLVQSLSRFEAQVRQKVSIITKEPESQDDDDQSSDDPREGRRRGPRRESKLDEQSSPPPPVAPTSPSTQPAASAAPAAQPKKVGEGRRRSSQGLRGGDAEGKPKSPSPDSASSPSSQQQRPPPLPALWSSFRVRR
;
A
#
# COMPACT_ATOMS: atom_id res chain seq x y z
N MET A 1 11.12 12.13 27.75
CA MET A 1 10.02 11.84 28.71
C MET A 1 9.51 13.08 29.45
N LYS A 2 10.13 13.61 30.51
CA LYS A 2 9.55 14.67 31.40
C LYS A 2 8.77 15.80 30.68
N ARG A 3 9.33 16.39 29.60
CA ARG A 3 8.67 17.45 28.81
C ARG A 3 7.35 16.99 28.15
N PHE A 4 7.33 15.80 27.53
CA PHE A 4 6.11 15.19 26.96
C PHE A 4 5.07 14.94 28.06
N THR A 5 5.48 14.36 29.19
CA THR A 5 4.59 14.10 30.33
C THR A 5 3.94 15.37 30.87
N ALA A 6 4.69 16.47 30.98
CA ALA A 6 4.16 17.77 31.40
C ALA A 6 3.21 18.38 30.36
N GLN A 7 3.57 18.32 29.07
CA GLN A 7 2.76 18.83 27.95
C GLN A 7 1.39 18.12 27.87
N ILE A 8 1.36 16.79 27.92
CA ILE A 8 0.10 16.02 27.87
C ILE A 8 -0.77 16.28 29.12
N ARG A 9 -0.19 16.23 30.32
CA ARG A 9 -0.94 16.44 31.58
C ARG A 9 -1.39 17.89 31.80
N GLY A 10 -0.71 18.86 31.21
CA GLY A 10 -1.13 20.27 31.23
C GLY A 10 -2.21 20.62 30.19
N ALA A 11 -2.36 19.82 29.14
CA ALA A 11 -3.29 20.08 28.03
C ALA A 11 -4.58 19.24 28.06
N VAL A 12 -4.62 18.17 28.88
CA VAL A 12 -5.77 17.26 29.02
C VAL A 12 -6.19 17.16 30.48
N ASP A 13 -7.20 17.94 30.86
CA ASP A 13 -7.87 17.86 32.16
C ASP A 13 -8.85 16.68 32.17
N LEU A 14 -8.47 15.60 32.85
CA LEU A 14 -9.28 14.39 32.96
C LEU A 14 -10.58 14.57 33.76
N SER A 15 -10.75 15.66 34.53
CA SER A 15 -12.00 15.91 35.27
C SER A 15 -13.18 16.26 34.35
N GLN A 16 -12.89 16.78 33.15
CA GLN A 16 -13.88 17.14 32.13
C GLN A 16 -14.42 15.92 31.37
N TYR A 17 -13.76 14.76 31.48
CA TYR A 17 -14.08 13.54 30.74
C TYR A 17 -14.50 12.43 31.69
N ARG A 18 -15.82 12.25 31.86
CA ARG A 18 -16.38 11.18 32.70
C ARG A 18 -15.99 9.80 32.14
N ARG A 19 -15.00 9.16 32.76
CA ARG A 19 -14.70 7.73 32.53
C ARG A 19 -15.91 6.91 32.99
N THR A 20 -16.58 6.27 32.04
CA THR A 20 -17.60 5.26 32.32
C THR A 20 -16.93 3.93 32.70
N GLY A 21 -17.69 2.99 33.27
CA GLY A 21 -17.21 1.62 33.51
C GLY A 21 -16.84 0.83 32.24
N SER A 22 -17.13 1.38 31.05
CA SER A 22 -16.81 0.81 29.75
C SER A 22 -15.47 1.24 29.16
N GLY A 23 -14.78 2.25 29.72
CA GLY A 23 -13.45 2.67 29.27
C GLY A 23 -13.25 4.19 29.14
N SER A 24 -12.40 4.58 28.19
CA SER A 24 -12.20 5.95 27.76
C SER A 24 -13.25 6.35 26.72
N SER A 25 -13.64 7.64 26.66
CA SER A 25 -14.64 8.11 25.70
C SER A 25 -14.01 8.61 24.38
N ARG A 26 -14.81 8.64 23.31
CA ARG A 26 -14.38 9.12 21.98
C ARG A 26 -13.91 10.58 22.02
N GLU A 27 -14.54 11.41 22.84
CA GLU A 27 -14.20 12.83 23.03
C GLU A 27 -12.85 12.99 23.73
N LEU A 28 -12.55 12.11 24.69
CA LEU A 28 -11.25 12.09 25.38
C LEU A 28 -10.13 11.63 24.42
N VAL A 29 -10.37 10.58 23.63
CA VAL A 29 -9.42 10.10 22.62
C VAL A 29 -9.17 11.16 21.55
N LYS A 30 -10.23 11.80 21.03
CA LYS A 30 -10.12 12.92 20.07
C LYS A 30 -9.40 14.12 20.68
N LYS A 31 -9.65 14.46 21.95
CA LYS A 31 -8.91 15.51 22.67
C LYS A 31 -7.41 15.22 22.74
N VAL A 32 -7.00 13.97 22.98
CA VAL A 32 -5.58 13.59 22.97
C VAL A 32 -4.99 13.69 21.56
N SER A 33 -5.71 13.24 20.52
CA SER A 33 -5.32 13.47 19.11
C SER A 33 -5.14 14.95 18.79
N ASP A 34 -6.07 15.82 19.21
CA ASP A 34 -5.97 17.26 18.99
C ASP A 34 -4.82 17.91 19.77
N VAL A 35 -4.43 17.38 20.95
CA VAL A 35 -3.24 17.85 21.67
C VAL A 35 -1.94 17.47 20.94
N ILE A 36 -1.84 16.25 20.39
CA ILE A 36 -0.70 15.85 19.56
C ILE A 36 -0.65 16.65 18.27
N TRP A 37 -1.77 16.73 17.54
CA TRP A 37 -1.89 17.42 16.25
C TRP A 37 -1.53 18.91 16.34
N ASN A 38 -2.10 19.63 17.31
CA ASN A 38 -1.81 21.06 17.49
C ASN A 38 -0.40 21.33 18.07
N SER A 39 0.35 20.28 18.44
CA SER A 39 1.77 20.37 18.81
C SER A 39 2.72 20.19 17.61
N LEU A 40 2.21 19.95 16.40
CA LEU A 40 3.01 19.77 15.18
C LEU A 40 3.32 21.10 14.49
N SER A 41 4.44 21.14 13.77
CA SER A 41 4.81 22.22 12.85
C SER A 41 3.74 22.38 11.75
N ARG A 42 3.29 23.62 11.49
CA ARG A 42 2.24 23.91 10.48
C ARG A 42 2.59 23.51 9.04
N SER A 43 3.88 23.37 8.72
CA SER A 43 4.35 22.92 7.42
C SER A 43 5.69 22.20 7.56
N TYR A 44 5.78 21.00 7.01
CA TYR A 44 6.97 20.19 6.83
C TYR A 44 6.67 19.10 5.79
N PHE A 45 7.72 18.49 5.23
CA PHE A 45 7.57 17.34 4.36
C PHE A 45 7.17 16.12 5.20
N LYS A 46 5.94 15.60 5.01
CA LYS A 46 5.37 14.48 5.77
C LYS A 46 6.11 13.17 5.50
N ASP A 47 6.51 12.94 4.25
CA ASP A 47 7.16 11.70 3.79
C ASP A 47 8.69 11.73 4.08
N ARG A 48 9.12 12.36 5.18
CA ARG A 48 10.54 12.56 5.55
C ARG A 48 10.99 11.51 6.55
N ALA A 49 12.11 10.83 6.27
CA ALA A 49 12.73 9.91 7.22
C ALA A 49 13.06 10.51 8.61
N HIS A 50 13.05 9.63 9.62
CA HIS A 50 13.39 9.89 11.03
C HIS A 50 12.47 10.84 11.81
N ILE A 51 11.20 10.98 11.41
CA ILE A 51 10.22 11.77 12.17
C ILE A 51 9.21 10.94 12.99
N GLN A 52 9.16 9.62 12.84
CA GLN A 52 8.23 8.69 13.52
C GLN A 52 8.22 8.75 15.05
N SER A 53 9.29 9.23 15.66
CA SER A 53 9.54 9.06 17.09
C SER A 53 9.05 10.22 17.98
N LEU A 54 8.72 9.90 19.24
CA LEU A 54 8.49 10.91 20.29
C LEU A 54 9.70 11.85 20.51
N PHE A 55 10.91 11.45 20.07
CA PHE A 55 12.07 12.33 20.05
C PHE A 55 11.91 13.43 18.99
N SER A 56 11.46 13.10 17.78
CA SER A 56 11.14 14.07 16.73
C SER A 56 10.00 15.01 17.13
N LEU A 57 8.94 14.50 17.76
CA LEU A 57 7.86 15.34 18.31
C LEU A 57 8.40 16.40 19.30
N ILE A 58 9.25 15.98 20.24
CA ILE A 58 9.71 16.86 21.34
C ILE A 58 10.86 17.78 20.93
N THR A 59 11.71 17.39 19.98
CA THR A 59 12.84 18.22 19.52
C THR A 59 12.51 19.05 18.28
N GLY A 60 11.77 18.48 17.32
CA GLY A 60 11.49 19.07 16.02
C GLY A 60 10.02 19.41 15.73
N THR A 61 9.07 19.02 16.60
CA THR A 61 7.61 19.17 16.40
C THR A 61 7.08 18.53 15.11
N LYS A 62 7.63 17.37 14.73
CA LYS A 62 7.30 16.68 13.47
C LYS A 62 7.05 15.20 13.77
N LEU A 63 6.06 14.64 13.11
CA LEU A 63 5.72 13.22 13.09
C LEU A 63 5.23 12.88 11.68
N ASP A 64 5.35 11.64 11.28
CA ASP A 64 4.69 11.06 10.10
C ASP A 64 3.30 10.53 10.52
N SER A 65 2.57 9.88 9.62
CA SER A 65 1.20 9.44 9.90
C SER A 65 1.15 8.42 11.05
N SER A 66 1.98 7.38 10.97
CA SER A 66 2.10 6.31 11.97
C SER A 66 2.61 6.85 13.30
N GLY A 67 3.62 7.73 13.27
CA GLY A 67 4.16 8.41 14.45
C GLY A 67 3.12 9.23 15.22
N VAL A 68 2.18 9.89 14.53
CA VAL A 68 1.05 10.60 15.19
C VAL A 68 0.14 9.61 15.94
N ALA A 69 -0.26 8.51 15.30
CA ALA A 69 -1.11 7.50 15.94
C ALA A 69 -0.42 6.91 17.17
N PHE A 70 0.86 6.54 17.05
CA PHE A 70 1.67 6.07 18.18
C PHE A 70 1.80 7.12 19.29
N ALA A 71 2.03 8.39 18.95
CA ALA A 71 2.16 9.46 19.94
C ALA A 71 0.86 9.71 20.72
N VAL A 72 -0.31 9.49 20.10
CA VAL A 72 -1.62 9.52 20.79
C VAL A 72 -1.73 8.37 21.78
N VAL A 73 -1.37 7.13 21.39
CA VAL A 73 -1.37 5.98 22.30
C VAL A 73 -0.43 6.19 23.49
N ALA A 74 0.79 6.71 23.25
CA ALA A 74 1.74 7.05 24.30
C ALA A 74 1.22 8.17 25.24
N ALA A 75 0.51 9.17 24.72
CA ALA A 75 -0.13 10.20 25.53
C ALA A 75 -1.28 9.64 26.39
N CYS A 76 -2.11 8.77 25.83
CA CYS A 76 -3.15 8.03 26.56
C CYS A 76 -2.55 7.17 27.69
N GLN A 77 -1.44 6.47 27.43
CA GLN A 77 -0.71 5.70 28.45
C GLN A 77 -0.20 6.61 29.60
N VAL A 78 0.35 7.79 29.28
CA VAL A 78 0.80 8.81 30.25
C VAL A 78 -0.34 9.35 31.14
N LEU A 79 -1.58 9.33 30.64
CA LEU A 79 -2.81 9.70 31.33
C LEU A 79 -3.50 8.53 32.07
N GLY A 80 -2.98 7.30 31.97
CA GLY A 80 -3.59 6.12 32.61
C GLY A 80 -4.85 5.60 31.89
N LEU A 81 -4.95 5.87 30.59
CA LEU A 81 -6.01 5.37 29.70
C LEU A 81 -5.58 4.01 29.13
N LYS A 82 -5.62 2.98 29.99
CA LYS A 82 -5.09 1.64 29.69
C LYS A 82 -5.77 0.93 28.51
N ASP A 83 -6.99 1.31 28.19
CA ASP A 83 -7.82 0.73 27.14
C ASP A 83 -7.53 1.27 25.73
N VAL A 84 -6.85 2.43 25.60
CA VAL A 84 -6.54 3.02 24.29
C VAL A 84 -5.28 2.39 23.72
N HIS A 85 -5.42 1.72 22.59
CA HIS A 85 -4.40 0.86 21.97
C HIS A 85 -4.21 1.17 20.48
N LEU A 86 -3.03 0.87 19.95
CA LEU A 86 -2.72 1.08 18.54
C LEU A 86 -3.46 0.08 17.64
N ALA A 87 -4.00 0.57 16.53
CA ALA A 87 -4.53 -0.24 15.45
C ALA A 87 -3.72 0.01 14.18
N LEU A 88 -3.33 -1.06 13.48
CA LEU A 88 -2.49 -1.00 12.27
C LEU A 88 -3.11 -1.84 11.16
N SER A 89 -3.24 -1.24 9.98
CA SER A 89 -3.34 -1.99 8.72
C SER A 89 -1.95 -2.17 8.11
N GLU A 90 -1.89 -2.42 6.80
CA GLU A 90 -0.63 -2.55 6.08
C GLU A 90 -0.03 -1.19 5.66
N ASP A 91 -0.81 -0.10 5.62
CA ASP A 91 -0.35 1.26 5.26
C ASP A 91 -0.96 2.40 6.11
N HIS A 92 -1.79 2.10 7.11
CA HIS A 92 -2.43 3.12 7.95
C HIS A 92 -2.50 2.74 9.44
N ALA A 93 -2.63 3.75 10.30
CA ALA A 93 -2.57 3.62 11.74
C ALA A 93 -3.62 4.51 12.44
N TRP A 94 -4.41 3.91 13.33
CA TRP A 94 -5.43 4.59 14.13
C TRP A 94 -5.44 4.03 15.56
N VAL A 95 -6.47 4.31 16.36
CA VAL A 95 -6.60 3.71 17.70
C VAL A 95 -7.90 2.94 17.90
N ILE A 96 -7.81 1.89 18.70
CA ILE A 96 -8.94 1.18 19.32
C ILE A 96 -9.05 1.55 20.81
N PHE A 97 -10.25 1.53 21.36
CA PHE A 97 -10.50 1.83 22.77
C PHE A 97 -11.82 1.20 23.27
N GLY A 98 -12.23 1.53 24.50
CA GLY A 98 -13.44 0.99 25.10
C GLY A 98 -13.28 -0.48 25.51
N LYS A 99 -14.40 -1.20 25.65
CA LYS A 99 -14.37 -2.60 26.08
C LYS A 99 -13.81 -3.46 24.94
N ASN A 100 -12.78 -4.26 25.24
CA ASN A 100 -12.14 -5.19 24.30
C ASN A 100 -11.62 -4.58 22.98
N GLY A 101 -11.48 -3.25 22.88
CA GLY A 101 -11.15 -2.58 21.62
C GLY A 101 -12.26 -2.66 20.57
N GLU A 102 -13.52 -2.51 21.00
CA GLU A 102 -14.72 -2.46 20.14
C GLU A 102 -14.87 -1.11 19.43
N GLU A 103 -14.50 0.00 20.07
CA GLU A 103 -14.52 1.34 19.49
C GLU A 103 -13.25 1.61 18.66
N THR A 104 -13.39 2.32 17.53
CA THR A 104 -12.27 2.78 16.70
C THR A 104 -12.30 4.30 16.52
N ALA A 105 -11.15 4.98 16.58
CA ALA A 105 -11.04 6.39 16.22
C ALA A 105 -9.85 6.65 15.32
N GLU A 106 -10.11 7.30 14.19
CA GLU A 106 -9.09 7.99 13.40
C GLU A 106 -8.38 9.06 14.23
N VAL A 107 -7.06 9.15 14.15
CA VAL A 107 -6.26 10.10 14.97
C VAL A 107 -5.14 10.82 14.21
N THR A 108 -4.93 10.46 12.94
CA THR A 108 -3.89 10.98 12.04
C THR A 108 -4.48 11.28 10.66
N TRP A 109 -3.65 11.50 9.63
CA TRP A 109 -4.07 11.57 8.23
C TRP A 109 -3.62 10.32 7.47
N HIS A 110 -4.32 9.95 6.39
CA HIS A 110 -3.77 9.05 5.37
C HIS A 110 -3.43 9.82 4.09
N GLY A 111 -2.44 9.32 3.34
CA GLY A 111 -2.06 9.82 2.02
C GLY A 111 -1.82 11.33 1.93
N LYS A 112 -2.25 11.91 0.80
CA LYS A 112 -2.05 13.33 0.43
C LYS A 112 -3.37 14.11 0.34
N GLY A 113 -4.45 13.56 0.90
CA GLY A 113 -5.76 14.19 0.99
C GLY A 113 -5.82 15.34 2.01
N ASN A 114 -6.85 16.18 1.89
CA ASN A 114 -7.14 17.28 2.81
C ASN A 114 -8.33 16.98 3.75
N GLU A 115 -8.86 15.75 3.74
CA GLU A 115 -9.97 15.34 4.61
C GLU A 115 -9.48 15.02 6.02
N ASP A 116 -9.89 15.83 7.00
CA ASP A 116 -9.63 15.53 8.42
C ASP A 116 -10.68 14.54 8.95
N ARG A 117 -10.41 13.24 8.79
CA ARG A 117 -11.28 12.16 9.29
C ARG A 117 -11.14 11.90 10.80
N ARG A 118 -10.29 12.63 11.51
CA ARG A 118 -9.97 12.32 12.92
C ARG A 118 -11.19 12.37 13.84
N GLY A 119 -11.33 11.35 14.67
CA GLY A 119 -12.47 11.13 15.56
C GLY A 119 -13.60 10.29 14.96
N GLN A 120 -13.59 10.04 13.64
CA GLN A 120 -14.53 9.14 12.98
C GLN A 120 -14.17 7.65 13.23
N THR A 121 -15.09 6.74 12.91
CA THR A 121 -14.87 5.28 12.95
C THR A 121 -14.38 4.77 11.61
N VAL A 122 -13.58 3.69 11.58
CA VAL A 122 -13.11 3.05 10.34
C VAL A 122 -14.15 2.14 9.66
N THR A 123 -15.36 2.06 10.22
CA THR A 123 -16.43 1.15 9.78
C THR A 123 -16.79 1.29 8.29
N ALA A 124 -16.68 2.49 7.71
CA ALA A 124 -16.96 2.74 6.30
C ALA A 124 -16.01 1.95 5.39
N GLY A 125 -14.70 2.23 5.45
CA GLY A 125 -13.69 1.54 4.64
C GLY A 125 -13.60 0.02 4.88
N VAL A 126 -13.91 -0.44 6.11
CA VAL A 126 -14.09 -1.87 6.42
C VAL A 126 -15.25 -2.47 5.63
N SER A 127 -16.39 -1.78 5.59
CA SER A 127 -17.62 -2.24 4.89
C SER A 127 -17.49 -2.12 3.36
N GLU A 128 -16.74 -1.14 2.90
CA GLU A 128 -16.37 -0.89 1.50
C GLU A 128 -15.34 -1.88 0.96
N LYS A 129 -14.71 -2.69 1.85
CA LYS A 129 -13.64 -3.65 1.53
C LYS A 129 -12.41 -3.01 0.87
N SER A 130 -12.00 -1.81 1.28
CA SER A 130 -10.69 -1.29 0.85
C SER A 130 -9.55 -2.03 1.53
N TRP A 131 -8.39 -2.08 0.88
CA TRP A 131 -7.20 -2.71 1.46
C TRP A 131 -6.70 -1.93 2.68
N LEU A 132 -6.83 -0.61 2.66
CA LEU A 132 -6.45 0.31 3.74
C LEU A 132 -6.97 -0.07 5.14
N TYR A 133 -8.13 -0.73 5.23
CA TYR A 133 -8.71 -1.21 6.50
C TYR A 133 -8.86 -2.73 6.59
N LEU A 134 -8.27 -3.47 5.64
CA LEU A 134 -8.11 -4.94 5.63
C LEU A 134 -9.41 -5.72 5.90
N LYS A 135 -10.56 -5.25 5.41
CA LYS A 135 -11.90 -5.85 5.68
C LYS A 135 -12.25 -6.04 7.17
N GLY A 136 -11.53 -5.36 8.08
CA GLY A 136 -11.67 -5.51 9.52
C GLY A 136 -10.63 -6.43 10.19
N SER A 137 -9.86 -7.20 9.41
CA SER A 137 -8.76 -8.08 9.86
C SER A 137 -7.44 -7.32 10.10
N TYR A 138 -7.53 -6.07 10.55
CA TYR A 138 -6.39 -5.25 10.93
C TYR A 138 -5.82 -5.65 12.30
N MET A 139 -4.56 -5.30 12.56
CA MET A 139 -3.90 -5.62 13.82
C MET A 139 -4.46 -4.76 14.96
N LYS A 140 -5.01 -5.42 15.98
CA LYS A 140 -5.38 -4.82 17.27
C LYS A 140 -4.23 -5.04 18.26
N CYS A 141 -3.39 -4.03 18.47
CA CYS A 141 -2.14 -4.18 19.22
C CYS A 141 -2.37 -4.24 20.74
N ASP A 142 -1.62 -5.09 21.42
CA ASP A 142 -1.32 -4.93 22.85
C ASP A 142 -0.05 -4.07 23.07
N ARG A 143 0.40 -3.94 24.32
CA ARG A 143 1.58 -3.11 24.65
C ARG A 143 2.91 -3.68 24.15
N ASN A 144 3.00 -4.98 23.91
CA ASN A 144 4.21 -5.61 23.37
C ASN A 144 4.22 -5.47 21.84
N MET A 145 3.06 -5.60 21.19
CA MET A 145 2.88 -5.27 19.78
C MET A 145 3.14 -3.78 19.48
N GLU A 146 2.78 -2.87 20.40
CA GLU A 146 3.13 -1.44 20.32
C GLU A 146 4.65 -1.18 20.46
N VAL A 147 5.37 -1.99 21.24
CA VAL A 147 6.83 -1.97 21.30
C VAL A 147 7.43 -2.53 20.01
N ALA A 148 6.89 -3.63 19.48
CA ALA A 148 7.29 -4.17 18.18
C ALA A 148 7.09 -3.17 17.04
N PHE A 149 6.00 -2.39 17.05
CA PHE A 149 5.78 -1.30 16.10
C PHE A 149 6.91 -0.27 16.17
N MET A 150 7.28 0.22 17.36
CA MET A 150 8.42 1.15 17.50
C MET A 150 9.74 0.57 16.99
N VAL A 151 9.96 -0.73 17.12
CA VAL A 151 11.17 -1.41 16.63
C VAL A 151 11.14 -1.54 15.10
N CYS A 152 10.00 -1.89 14.51
CA CYS A 152 9.81 -1.89 13.06
C CYS A 152 9.97 -0.50 12.44
N ALA A 153 9.55 0.54 13.16
CA ALA A 153 9.69 1.95 12.76
C ALA A 153 11.12 2.52 12.95
N ILE A 154 12.10 1.72 13.39
CA ILE A 154 13.52 2.11 13.33
C ILE A 154 13.91 2.18 11.85
N ASN A 155 14.10 3.40 11.35
CA ASN A 155 14.62 3.65 10.01
C ASN A 155 16.15 3.78 10.06
N PRO A 156 16.92 2.84 9.46
CA PRO A 156 18.39 2.84 9.49
C PRO A 156 19.04 3.73 8.41
N SER A 157 18.29 4.19 7.41
CA SER A 157 18.83 4.80 6.19
C SER A 157 19.35 6.22 6.43
N LEU A 158 20.62 6.47 6.12
CA LEU A 158 21.26 7.78 6.22
C LEU A 158 21.03 8.63 4.97
N ASP A 159 20.95 7.96 3.81
CA ASP A 159 20.62 8.53 2.50
C ASP A 159 19.95 7.44 1.61
N LEU A 160 19.86 7.66 0.30
CA LEU A 160 19.21 6.73 -0.65
C LEU A 160 19.99 5.42 -0.91
N HIS A 161 21.25 5.34 -0.46
CA HIS A 161 22.21 4.28 -0.79
C HIS A 161 22.98 3.74 0.43
N THR A 162 22.86 4.38 1.59
CA THR A 162 23.62 4.08 2.81
C THR A 162 22.71 3.85 4.02
N ASP A 163 22.77 2.67 4.64
CA ASP A 163 22.15 2.35 5.94
C ASP A 163 23.20 2.36 7.08
N SER A 164 22.80 2.76 8.30
CA SER A 164 23.60 2.56 9.51
C SER A 164 23.57 1.10 9.97
N SER A 165 24.74 0.48 10.05
CA SER A 165 24.91 -0.90 10.55
C SER A 165 24.49 -1.03 12.00
N GLU A 166 24.68 0.02 12.80
CA GLU A 166 24.33 0.08 14.21
C GLU A 166 22.81 0.07 14.42
N LEU A 167 22.06 0.80 13.58
CA LEU A 167 20.60 0.80 13.60
C LEU A 167 20.00 -0.50 13.06
N LEU A 168 20.58 -1.08 11.99
CA LEU A 168 20.20 -2.41 11.50
C LEU A 168 20.38 -3.48 12.58
N GLN A 169 21.56 -3.56 13.20
CA GLN A 169 21.82 -4.52 14.26
C GLN A 169 20.97 -4.29 15.52
N LEU A 170 20.67 -3.03 15.87
CA LEU A 170 19.78 -2.71 16.98
C LEU A 170 18.35 -3.21 16.69
N GLN A 171 17.83 -2.93 15.50
CA GLN A 171 16.51 -3.38 15.05
C GLN A 171 16.43 -4.91 15.05
N GLN A 172 17.39 -5.59 14.43
CA GLN A 172 17.46 -7.06 14.36
C GLN A 172 17.50 -7.70 15.76
N LYS A 173 18.34 -7.19 16.67
CA LYS A 173 18.46 -7.73 18.04
C LYS A 173 17.20 -7.48 18.89
N LEU A 174 16.51 -6.35 18.68
CA LEU A 174 15.24 -6.07 19.36
C LEU A 174 14.07 -6.89 18.78
N LEU A 175 14.02 -7.10 17.46
CA LEU A 175 13.05 -8.00 16.84
C LEU A 175 13.27 -9.46 17.27
N TRP A 176 14.53 -9.93 17.36
CA TRP A 176 14.84 -11.24 17.93
C TRP A 176 14.39 -11.37 19.39
N LEU A 177 14.60 -10.35 20.22
CA LEU A 177 14.10 -10.36 21.61
C LEU A 177 12.58 -10.52 21.68
N LEU A 178 11.83 -9.79 20.84
CA LEU A 178 10.37 -9.89 20.77
C LEU A 178 9.91 -11.25 20.21
N TYR A 179 10.63 -11.77 19.20
CA TYR A 179 10.36 -13.06 18.58
C TYR A 179 10.57 -14.23 19.55
N ASP A 180 11.70 -14.25 20.26
CA ASP A 180 12.04 -15.27 21.28
C ASP A 180 11.04 -15.26 22.46
N ARG A 181 10.26 -14.19 22.60
CA ARG A 181 9.22 -13.99 23.62
C ARG A 181 7.79 -14.29 23.14
N ASP A 182 7.62 -14.71 21.87
CA ASP A 182 6.34 -14.90 21.18
C ASP A 182 5.52 -13.60 20.98
N ASP A 183 6.09 -12.43 21.30
CA ASP A 183 5.43 -11.11 21.14
C ASP A 183 5.16 -10.73 19.66
N LEU A 184 5.69 -11.52 18.71
CA LEU A 184 5.50 -11.34 17.26
C LEU A 184 4.53 -12.35 16.60
N ASP A 185 3.96 -13.34 17.30
CA ASP A 185 3.02 -14.34 16.70
C ASP A 185 1.80 -13.69 16.02
N ARG A 186 1.47 -12.45 16.41
CA ARG A 186 0.38 -11.62 15.84
C ARG A 186 0.89 -10.42 15.02
N TYR A 187 2.14 -10.41 14.58
CA TYR A 187 2.70 -9.30 13.80
C TYR A 187 3.41 -9.79 12.52
N PRO A 188 2.64 -10.12 11.46
CA PRO A 188 3.18 -10.65 10.20
C PRO A 188 4.30 -9.80 9.60
N MET A 189 4.11 -8.47 9.47
CA MET A 189 5.17 -7.60 8.94
C MET A 189 6.42 -7.51 9.82
N ALA A 190 6.32 -7.64 11.16
CA ALA A 190 7.49 -7.60 12.02
C ALA A 190 8.37 -8.85 11.85
N MET A 191 7.73 -10.02 11.66
CA MET A 191 8.43 -11.23 11.22
C MET A 191 9.01 -11.09 9.82
N GLY A 192 8.31 -10.43 8.89
CA GLY A 192 8.85 -10.09 7.56
C GLY A 192 10.12 -9.24 7.63
N THR A 193 10.12 -8.16 8.40
CA THR A 193 11.29 -7.30 8.64
C THR A 193 12.42 -8.05 9.34
N LEU A 194 12.13 -8.89 10.33
CA LEU A 194 13.14 -9.72 10.99
C LEU A 194 13.80 -10.70 10.01
N ALA A 195 13.00 -11.36 9.18
CA ALA A 195 13.48 -12.27 8.16
C ALA A 195 14.37 -11.56 7.13
N ASP A 196 13.97 -10.39 6.63
CA ASP A 196 14.78 -9.56 5.72
C ASP A 196 16.12 -9.12 6.34
N LEU A 197 16.18 -8.84 7.64
CA LEU A 197 17.42 -8.49 8.35
C LEU A 197 18.32 -9.71 8.54
N GLU A 198 17.73 -10.85 8.91
CA GLU A 198 18.44 -12.13 9.07
C GLU A 198 18.92 -12.69 7.72
N ASP A 199 18.31 -12.27 6.60
CA ASP A 199 18.75 -12.53 5.22
C ASP A 199 19.96 -11.66 4.81
N GLN A 200 20.17 -10.52 5.50
CA GLN A 200 21.23 -9.54 5.22
C GLN A 200 22.49 -9.75 6.09
N ASP A 201 22.32 -10.03 7.39
CA ASP A 201 23.42 -10.26 8.35
C ASP A 201 23.04 -11.39 9.35
N PRO A 202 23.17 -12.68 8.95
CA PRO A 202 22.67 -13.81 9.74
C PRO A 202 23.37 -13.98 11.10
N ILE A 203 22.61 -14.14 12.18
CA ILE A 203 23.14 -14.35 13.53
C ILE A 203 23.36 -15.86 13.78
N PRO A 204 24.58 -16.31 14.13
CA PRO A 204 24.87 -17.72 14.36
C PRO A 204 23.93 -18.38 15.38
N GLY A 205 23.25 -19.45 14.96
CA GLY A 205 22.32 -20.22 15.80
C GLY A 205 20.87 -19.71 15.81
N LYS A 206 20.53 -18.65 15.08
CA LYS A 206 19.15 -18.19 14.89
C LYS A 206 18.39 -18.96 13.79
N GLU A 207 17.08 -18.72 13.70
CA GLU A 207 16.23 -19.44 12.74
C GLU A 207 16.39 -18.89 11.32
N ASN A 208 16.40 -19.79 10.34
CA ASN A 208 16.54 -19.45 8.92
C ASN A 208 15.44 -18.48 8.41
N PRO A 209 15.78 -17.43 7.63
CA PRO A 209 14.83 -16.42 7.14
C PRO A 209 13.56 -16.98 6.48
N LEU A 210 13.67 -18.04 5.66
CA LEU A 210 12.51 -18.65 4.99
C LEU A 210 11.49 -19.20 5.99
N LYS A 211 11.93 -19.75 7.13
CA LYS A 211 11.00 -20.21 8.18
C LYS A 211 10.27 -19.03 8.84
N ILE A 212 10.95 -17.90 9.01
CA ILE A 212 10.38 -16.68 9.58
C ILE A 212 9.36 -16.06 8.61
N HIS A 213 9.66 -15.98 7.31
CA HIS A 213 8.68 -15.57 6.28
C HIS A 213 7.47 -16.52 6.22
N LEU A 214 7.67 -17.84 6.29
CA LEU A 214 6.57 -18.80 6.33
C LEU A 214 5.71 -18.65 7.59
N LYS A 215 6.31 -18.35 8.76
CA LYS A 215 5.58 -18.01 9.99
C LYS A 215 4.82 -16.68 9.87
N ALA A 216 5.34 -15.68 9.17
CA ALA A 216 4.63 -14.44 8.88
C ALA A 216 3.33 -14.72 8.08
N VAL A 217 3.41 -15.56 7.04
CA VAL A 217 2.24 -16.03 6.29
C VAL A 217 1.29 -16.85 7.19
N SER A 218 1.80 -17.76 8.01
CA SER A 218 0.99 -18.54 8.96
C SER A 218 0.26 -17.65 9.99
N SER A 219 0.89 -16.56 10.44
CA SER A 219 0.28 -15.59 11.36
C SER A 219 -0.89 -14.84 10.70
N ALA A 220 -0.74 -14.39 9.45
CA ALA A 220 -1.82 -13.79 8.67
C ALA A 220 -3.01 -14.76 8.49
N GLN A 221 -2.73 -16.04 8.22
CA GLN A 221 -3.76 -17.09 8.12
C GLN A 221 -4.47 -17.36 9.45
N LYS A 222 -3.70 -17.47 10.54
CA LYS A 222 -4.14 -17.85 11.89
C LYS A 222 -4.96 -16.77 12.60
N HIS A 223 -4.58 -15.51 12.44
CA HIS A 223 -5.12 -14.39 13.25
C HIS A 223 -5.88 -13.34 12.43
N TYR A 224 -5.67 -13.29 11.12
CA TYR A 224 -6.16 -12.22 10.24
C TYR A 224 -6.85 -12.76 8.99
N ASN A 225 -7.50 -13.93 9.09
CA ASN A 225 -8.31 -14.55 8.04
C ASN A 225 -7.61 -14.75 6.68
N ASN A 226 -6.28 -14.73 6.64
CA ASN A 226 -5.46 -14.67 5.43
C ASN A 226 -5.68 -13.39 4.58
N GLU A 227 -6.02 -12.27 5.23
CA GLU A 227 -6.38 -10.99 4.61
C GLU A 227 -5.24 -9.95 4.65
N HIS A 228 -3.97 -10.39 4.69
CA HIS A 228 -2.78 -9.51 4.63
C HIS A 228 -1.94 -9.85 3.39
N ILE A 229 -1.44 -8.83 2.69
CA ILE A 229 -0.76 -8.96 1.40
C ILE A 229 0.77 -9.02 1.56
N TYR A 230 1.36 -8.17 2.39
CA TYR A 230 2.81 -8.09 2.55
C TYR A 230 3.48 -9.36 3.05
N PRO A 231 2.88 -10.25 3.89
CA PRO A 231 3.51 -11.52 4.25
C PRO A 231 3.87 -12.38 3.02
N TYR A 232 3.05 -12.29 1.96
CA TYR A 232 3.34 -12.92 0.67
C TYR A 232 4.36 -12.12 -0.16
N MET A 233 4.31 -10.79 -0.14
CA MET A 233 5.31 -9.96 -0.82
C MET A 233 6.73 -10.15 -0.23
N TYR A 234 6.85 -10.17 1.11
CA TYR A 234 8.09 -10.49 1.84
C TYR A 234 8.67 -11.84 1.39
N LEU A 235 7.85 -12.89 1.37
CA LEU A 235 8.25 -14.23 0.92
C LEU A 235 8.64 -14.25 -0.58
N ALA A 236 7.91 -13.53 -1.43
CA ALA A 236 8.21 -13.43 -2.85
C ALA A 236 9.55 -12.72 -3.11
N GLY A 237 9.84 -11.63 -2.38
CA GLY A 237 11.11 -10.91 -2.47
C GLY A 237 12.30 -11.73 -1.97
N PHE A 238 12.15 -12.49 -0.90
CA PHE A 238 13.16 -13.46 -0.47
C PHE A 238 13.49 -14.46 -1.58
N HIS A 239 12.47 -15.06 -2.20
CA HIS A 239 12.66 -15.99 -3.32
C HIS A 239 13.25 -15.31 -4.56
N TYR A 240 12.85 -14.07 -4.87
CA TYR A 240 13.42 -13.25 -5.94
C TYR A 240 14.92 -12.97 -5.74
N ARG A 241 15.33 -12.50 -4.54
CA ARG A 241 16.74 -12.30 -4.18
C ARG A 241 17.57 -13.58 -4.35
N HIS A 242 16.97 -14.74 -4.01
CA HIS A 242 17.58 -16.06 -4.14
C HIS A 242 17.46 -16.70 -5.54
N ARG A 243 16.90 -15.97 -6.52
CA ARG A 243 16.63 -16.45 -7.90
C ARG A 243 15.76 -17.72 -7.98
N ASN A 244 14.95 -18.00 -6.96
CA ASN A 244 13.96 -19.08 -6.98
C ASN A 244 12.69 -18.59 -7.70
N VAL A 245 12.73 -18.62 -9.04
CA VAL A 245 11.68 -18.09 -9.92
C VAL A 245 10.30 -18.70 -9.64
N ARG A 246 10.22 -20.02 -9.44
CA ARG A 246 8.95 -20.74 -9.22
C ARG A 246 8.27 -20.28 -7.93
N GLU A 247 8.99 -20.27 -6.81
CA GLU A 247 8.40 -19.89 -5.53
C GLU A 247 8.18 -18.37 -5.40
N ALA A 248 8.95 -17.53 -6.11
CA ALA A 248 8.67 -16.09 -6.24
C ALA A 248 7.34 -15.85 -6.98
N LEU A 249 7.16 -16.44 -8.17
CA LEU A 249 5.90 -16.39 -8.92
C LEU A 249 4.73 -16.96 -8.10
N ARG A 250 4.94 -18.05 -7.36
CA ARG A 250 3.94 -18.66 -6.48
C ARG A 250 3.50 -17.72 -5.35
N ALA A 251 4.45 -17.02 -4.73
CA ALA A 251 4.20 -16.10 -3.64
C ALA A 251 3.50 -14.82 -4.12
N TRP A 252 3.90 -14.23 -5.24
CA TRP A 252 3.16 -13.12 -5.87
C TRP A 252 1.75 -13.56 -6.30
N ALA A 253 1.60 -14.73 -6.92
CA ALA A 253 0.28 -15.28 -7.24
C ALA A 253 -0.59 -15.49 -5.98
N LYS A 254 0.02 -15.79 -4.82
CA LYS A 254 -0.69 -15.86 -3.54
C LYS A 254 -1.07 -14.50 -2.98
N ALA A 255 -0.24 -13.48 -3.13
CA ALA A 255 -0.61 -12.09 -2.82
C ALA A 255 -1.83 -11.63 -3.63
N ALA A 256 -1.84 -11.90 -4.95
CA ALA A 256 -2.98 -11.58 -5.82
C ALA A 256 -4.26 -12.35 -5.42
N GLN A 257 -4.15 -13.60 -4.99
CA GLN A 257 -5.27 -14.41 -4.47
C GLN A 257 -5.84 -13.91 -3.13
N VAL A 258 -5.14 -13.02 -2.41
CA VAL A 258 -5.72 -12.31 -1.25
C VAL A 258 -6.34 -10.98 -1.70
N MET A 259 -5.69 -10.29 -2.63
CA MET A 259 -6.16 -9.00 -3.15
C MET A 259 -7.48 -9.10 -3.93
N GLN A 260 -7.75 -10.23 -4.60
CA GLN A 260 -8.98 -10.46 -5.38
C GLN A 260 -10.30 -10.27 -4.60
N ASP A 261 -10.28 -10.36 -3.27
CA ASP A 261 -11.45 -10.25 -2.40
C ASP A 261 -11.63 -8.83 -1.80
N TYR A 262 -10.90 -7.84 -2.33
CA TYR A 262 -10.98 -6.42 -2.02
C TYR A 262 -11.62 -5.62 -3.15
N ASN A 263 -11.99 -4.38 -2.84
CA ASN A 263 -12.27 -3.34 -3.83
C ASN A 263 -11.11 -2.34 -3.84
N TYR A 264 -10.64 -1.89 -5.00
CA TYR A 264 -9.61 -0.87 -5.17
C TYR A 264 -10.18 0.54 -4.96
N PHE A 265 -9.75 1.19 -3.88
CA PHE A 265 -9.98 2.61 -3.64
C PHE A 265 -8.71 3.41 -3.94
N ARG A 266 -8.89 4.70 -4.27
CA ARG A 266 -7.78 5.62 -4.51
C ARG A 266 -6.81 5.76 -3.32
N GLU A 267 -7.25 5.40 -2.11
CA GLU A 267 -6.41 5.43 -0.91
C GLU A 267 -5.49 4.19 -0.80
N ASP A 268 -5.79 3.12 -1.54
CA ASP A 268 -4.94 1.93 -1.68
C ASP A 268 -3.78 2.17 -2.71
N GLU A 269 -3.38 3.42 -2.91
CA GLU A 269 -2.42 3.85 -3.96
C GLU A 269 -1.03 3.21 -3.80
N GLU A 270 -0.65 2.75 -2.60
CA GLU A 270 0.66 2.12 -2.36
C GLU A 270 0.66 0.64 -2.76
N ILE A 271 -0.35 -0.16 -2.40
CA ILE A 271 -0.41 -1.57 -2.84
C ILE A 271 -0.67 -1.68 -4.35
N TYR A 272 -1.35 -0.69 -4.94
CA TYR A 272 -1.42 -0.55 -6.39
C TYR A 272 -0.02 -0.42 -7.03
N LYS A 273 0.87 0.42 -6.47
CA LYS A 273 2.25 0.57 -6.96
C LYS A 273 3.04 -0.72 -6.84
N GLU A 274 2.94 -1.42 -5.71
CA GLU A 274 3.61 -2.71 -5.52
C GLU A 274 3.19 -3.72 -6.60
N PHE A 275 1.89 -3.94 -6.80
CA PHE A 275 1.41 -4.84 -7.86
C PHE A 275 1.79 -4.36 -9.26
N PHE A 276 1.76 -3.04 -9.51
CA PHE A 276 2.17 -2.45 -10.78
C PHE A 276 3.66 -2.71 -11.07
N ASP A 277 4.56 -2.36 -10.16
CA ASP A 277 6.00 -2.52 -10.38
C ASP A 277 6.42 -4.00 -10.40
N ILE A 278 5.75 -4.87 -9.63
CA ILE A 278 5.91 -6.33 -9.74
C ILE A 278 5.55 -6.84 -11.14
N ALA A 279 4.42 -6.40 -11.69
CA ALA A 279 3.92 -6.84 -12.99
C ALA A 279 4.63 -6.21 -14.20
N ASN A 280 5.16 -4.99 -14.05
CA ASN A 280 5.68 -4.17 -15.16
C ASN A 280 7.21 -3.99 -15.14
N ASP A 281 7.91 -4.30 -14.04
CA ASP A 281 9.38 -4.40 -14.00
C ASP A 281 9.85 -5.74 -13.43
N VAL A 282 9.52 -6.08 -12.18
CA VAL A 282 10.20 -7.18 -11.46
C VAL A 282 10.00 -8.54 -12.14
N ILE A 283 8.77 -8.91 -12.51
CA ILE A 283 8.50 -10.16 -13.25
C ILE A 283 9.09 -10.12 -14.67
N PRO A 284 8.86 -9.08 -15.51
CA PRO A 284 9.50 -8.96 -16.82
C PRO A 284 11.04 -9.05 -16.80
N THR A 285 11.68 -8.45 -15.79
CA THR A 285 13.13 -8.49 -15.57
C THR A 285 13.57 -9.89 -15.12
N LEU A 286 12.92 -10.49 -14.13
CA LEU A 286 13.23 -11.85 -13.67
C LEU A 286 13.14 -12.90 -14.78
N LEU A 287 12.07 -12.86 -15.60
CA LEU A 287 11.88 -13.79 -16.71
C LEU A 287 12.90 -13.54 -17.85
N LYS A 288 13.34 -12.30 -18.05
CA LYS A 288 14.41 -11.94 -19.00
C LYS A 288 15.78 -12.46 -18.53
N GLU A 289 16.11 -12.28 -17.26
CA GLU A 289 17.35 -12.83 -16.66
C GLU A 289 17.37 -14.36 -16.72
N THR A 290 16.23 -14.99 -16.44
CA THR A 290 16.07 -16.46 -16.53
C THR A 290 16.29 -16.97 -17.96
N ALA A 291 15.77 -16.26 -18.98
CA ALA A 291 16.01 -16.58 -20.38
C ALA A 291 17.48 -16.39 -20.78
N ALA A 292 18.12 -15.30 -20.37
CA ALA A 292 19.54 -15.07 -20.67
C ALA A 292 20.46 -16.12 -20.03
N ALA A 293 20.14 -16.59 -18.83
CA ALA A 293 20.85 -17.69 -18.16
C ALA A 293 20.64 -19.05 -18.85
N ALA A 294 19.54 -19.23 -19.57
CA ALA A 294 19.24 -20.41 -20.39
C ALA A 294 19.93 -20.38 -21.77
N GLU A 295 20.03 -19.20 -22.38
CA GLU A 295 20.68 -18.96 -23.68
C GLU A 295 22.22 -18.95 -23.60
N SER A 296 22.80 -19.13 -22.40
CA SER A 296 24.26 -19.08 -22.15
C SER A 296 24.86 -20.44 -21.70
N PRO A 297 24.79 -21.52 -22.50
CA PRO A 297 25.68 -22.68 -22.31
C PRO A 297 27.11 -22.24 -22.68
N GLY A 298 28.06 -22.43 -21.77
CA GLY A 298 29.35 -21.71 -21.81
C GLY A 298 30.21 -21.96 -23.06
N GLU A 299 30.54 -20.88 -23.78
CA GLU A 299 31.63 -20.87 -24.76
C GLU A 299 33.00 -20.73 -24.06
N GLY A 300 33.84 -21.76 -24.18
CA GLY A 300 35.29 -21.69 -23.87
C GLY A 300 35.71 -22.35 -22.55
N GLY A 301 36.46 -23.46 -22.64
CA GLY A 301 37.03 -24.13 -21.47
C GLY A 301 37.57 -25.55 -21.67
N GLU A 302 38.40 -25.80 -22.68
CA GLU A 302 39.21 -27.04 -22.68
C GLU A 302 40.30 -26.96 -21.60
N GLY A 303 40.20 -27.82 -20.58
CA GLY A 303 41.26 -28.06 -19.59
C GLY A 303 41.12 -27.29 -18.27
N GLY A 304 40.75 -28.00 -17.21
CA GLY A 304 40.77 -27.49 -15.83
C GLY A 304 39.99 -28.37 -14.85
N GLU A 305 40.69 -29.15 -14.02
CA GLU A 305 40.05 -29.93 -12.95
C GLU A 305 39.59 -29.00 -11.81
N GLY A 306 38.28 -28.96 -11.53
CA GLY A 306 37.75 -28.10 -10.45
C GLY A 306 36.23 -27.86 -10.43
N ALA A 307 35.45 -28.55 -11.28
CA ALA A 307 34.02 -28.26 -11.48
C ALA A 307 33.10 -29.10 -10.58
N ASP A 308 32.86 -28.65 -9.33
CA ASP A 308 31.82 -29.25 -8.49
C ASP A 308 31.24 -28.30 -7.42
N LYS A 309 30.34 -27.38 -7.84
CA LYS A 309 29.37 -26.66 -6.97
C LYS A 309 28.34 -25.76 -7.66
N GLU A 310 28.66 -25.18 -8.83
CA GLU A 310 27.81 -24.12 -9.41
C GLU A 310 26.74 -24.61 -10.40
N HIS A 311 27.01 -25.72 -11.11
CA HIS A 311 26.09 -26.34 -12.09
C HIS A 311 24.61 -26.49 -11.65
N PRO A 312 24.26 -26.87 -10.39
CA PRO A 312 22.87 -27.12 -10.01
C PRO A 312 21.94 -25.91 -10.16
N LYS A 313 22.45 -24.69 -9.95
CA LYS A 313 21.62 -23.47 -10.00
C LYS A 313 21.27 -23.06 -11.44
N GLN A 314 22.18 -23.29 -12.38
CA GLN A 314 22.00 -22.87 -13.78
C GLN A 314 21.01 -23.79 -14.51
N ALA A 315 21.05 -25.09 -14.23
CA ALA A 315 20.02 -26.04 -14.69
C ALA A 315 18.62 -25.73 -14.10
N ALA A 316 18.55 -25.27 -12.85
CA ALA A 316 17.28 -24.88 -12.23
C ALA A 316 16.65 -23.63 -12.86
N ALA A 317 17.45 -22.67 -13.36
CA ALA A 317 16.97 -21.50 -14.08
C ALA A 317 16.31 -21.89 -15.42
N LEU A 318 16.99 -22.73 -16.21
CA LEU A 318 16.43 -23.36 -17.42
C LEU A 318 15.08 -24.03 -17.17
N SER A 319 14.94 -24.74 -16.05
CA SER A 319 13.69 -25.41 -15.69
C SER A 319 12.51 -24.45 -15.50
N ALA A 320 12.72 -23.21 -15.05
CA ALA A 320 11.62 -22.35 -14.63
C ALA A 320 10.74 -21.83 -15.78
N LEU A 321 11.31 -21.62 -16.97
CA LEU A 321 10.54 -21.23 -18.18
C LEU A 321 9.94 -22.45 -18.91
N GLN A 322 10.42 -23.66 -18.62
CA GLN A 322 9.93 -24.92 -19.16
C GLN A 322 8.88 -25.60 -18.25
N ASP A 323 8.75 -25.12 -17.01
CA ASP A 323 7.79 -25.56 -16.00
C ASP A 323 6.43 -24.88 -16.20
N SER A 324 5.39 -25.70 -16.38
CA SER A 324 4.01 -25.24 -16.55
C SER A 324 3.42 -24.65 -15.27
N ASP A 325 3.92 -25.00 -14.08
CA ASP A 325 3.44 -24.42 -12.82
C ASP A 325 3.87 -22.95 -12.70
N CYS A 326 5.06 -22.58 -13.17
CA CYS A 326 5.50 -21.19 -13.26
C CYS A 326 4.55 -20.37 -14.15
N PHE A 327 4.14 -20.93 -15.29
CA PHE A 327 3.16 -20.27 -16.17
C PHE A 327 1.77 -20.19 -15.51
N ALA A 328 1.32 -21.24 -14.83
CA ALA A 328 0.06 -21.23 -14.08
C ALA A 328 0.08 -20.24 -12.90
N HIS A 329 1.23 -20.02 -12.25
CA HIS A 329 1.40 -18.99 -11.24
C HIS A 329 1.35 -17.58 -11.85
N LEU A 330 2.00 -17.34 -13.00
CA LEU A 330 1.89 -16.08 -13.71
C LEU A 330 0.43 -15.76 -14.11
N LEU A 331 -0.31 -16.75 -14.61
CA LEU A 331 -1.74 -16.58 -14.90
C LEU A 331 -2.54 -16.25 -13.63
N ARG A 332 -2.37 -16.99 -12.54
CA ARG A 332 -3.06 -16.74 -11.26
C ARG A 332 -2.70 -15.40 -10.60
N PHE A 333 -1.54 -14.84 -10.92
CA PHE A 333 -1.16 -13.49 -10.48
C PHE A 333 -2.00 -12.42 -11.20
N TYR A 334 -2.10 -12.48 -12.54
CA TYR A 334 -2.96 -11.54 -13.28
C TYR A 334 -4.45 -11.78 -13.02
N ASP A 335 -4.89 -13.04 -12.88
CA ASP A 335 -6.27 -13.43 -12.54
C ASP A 335 -6.78 -12.74 -11.27
N GLY A 336 -6.00 -12.76 -10.18
CA GLY A 336 -6.35 -12.07 -8.94
C GLY A 336 -6.37 -10.54 -9.05
N ILE A 337 -5.58 -9.95 -9.96
CA ILE A 337 -5.56 -8.49 -10.22
C ILE A 337 -6.75 -8.09 -11.10
N CYS A 338 -7.12 -8.89 -12.11
CA CYS A 338 -8.36 -8.74 -12.86
C CYS A 338 -9.56 -8.83 -11.92
N LYS A 339 -9.55 -9.79 -10.99
CA LYS A 339 -10.65 -9.99 -10.05
C LYS A 339 -10.75 -8.87 -9.01
N TRP A 340 -9.63 -8.28 -8.59
CA TRP A 340 -9.60 -7.07 -7.76
C TRP A 340 -10.21 -5.83 -8.47
N GLU A 341 -10.21 -5.79 -9.80
CA GLU A 341 -10.91 -4.73 -10.55
C GLU A 341 -12.44 -4.91 -10.57
N GLU A 342 -12.96 -6.13 -10.39
CA GLU A 342 -14.40 -6.40 -10.46
C GLU A 342 -15.18 -5.79 -9.27
N GLY A 343 -16.01 -4.79 -9.56
CA GLY A 343 -16.82 -4.10 -8.55
C GLY A 343 -16.11 -2.91 -7.88
N SER A 344 -14.83 -2.69 -8.21
CA SER A 344 -14.04 -1.58 -7.70
C SER A 344 -14.52 -0.22 -8.24
N PRO A 345 -14.57 0.83 -7.40
CA PRO A 345 -15.00 2.18 -7.82
C PRO A 345 -13.98 2.89 -8.72
N THR A 346 -12.74 2.39 -8.79
CA THR A 346 -11.66 2.89 -9.66
C THR A 346 -11.08 1.70 -10.44
N PRO A 347 -10.80 1.82 -11.75
CA PRO A 347 -10.12 0.76 -12.50
C PRO A 347 -8.66 0.60 -12.05
N VAL A 348 -8.17 -0.63 -12.15
CA VAL A 348 -6.80 -1.06 -11.86
C VAL A 348 -6.00 -1.20 -13.16
N LEU A 349 -6.59 -1.87 -14.16
CA LEU A 349 -5.91 -2.26 -15.39
C LEU A 349 -6.01 -1.18 -16.47
N HIS A 350 -4.89 -0.97 -17.15
CA HIS A 350 -4.78 -0.04 -18.27
C HIS A 350 -3.66 -0.48 -19.23
N VAL A 351 -3.51 0.22 -20.35
CA VAL A 351 -2.61 -0.15 -21.47
C VAL A 351 -1.13 -0.39 -21.09
N GLY A 352 -0.66 0.13 -19.94
CA GLY A 352 0.67 -0.17 -19.42
C GLY A 352 0.84 -1.66 -19.11
N TRP A 353 -0.05 -2.19 -18.26
CA TRP A 353 -0.09 -3.61 -17.86
C TRP A 353 -0.11 -4.57 -19.06
N ALA A 354 -0.88 -4.23 -20.10
CA ALA A 354 -1.07 -5.08 -21.28
C ALA A 354 0.26 -5.36 -22.03
N THR A 355 1.18 -4.38 -22.06
CA THR A 355 2.48 -4.53 -22.73
C THR A 355 3.34 -5.57 -22.02
N TYR A 356 3.46 -5.45 -20.70
CA TYR A 356 4.29 -6.34 -19.89
C TYR A 356 3.66 -7.71 -19.64
N LEU A 357 2.33 -7.80 -19.66
CA LEU A 357 1.62 -9.08 -19.74
C LEU A 357 2.02 -9.85 -21.02
N VAL A 358 1.89 -9.24 -22.20
CA VAL A 358 2.26 -9.90 -23.48
C VAL A 358 3.75 -10.25 -23.52
N GLN A 359 4.62 -9.37 -23.00
CA GLN A 359 6.05 -9.66 -22.86
C GLN A 359 6.32 -10.86 -21.93
N SER A 360 5.63 -10.96 -20.80
CA SER A 360 5.82 -12.05 -19.83
C SER A 360 5.25 -13.38 -20.33
N LEU A 361 4.06 -13.37 -20.96
CA LEU A 361 3.46 -14.55 -21.58
C LEU A 361 4.33 -15.12 -22.71
N SER A 362 5.02 -14.27 -23.48
CA SER A 362 5.90 -14.70 -24.58
C SER A 362 7.25 -15.27 -24.15
N ARG A 363 7.60 -15.19 -22.85
CA ARG A 363 8.77 -15.89 -22.28
C ARG A 363 8.56 -17.39 -22.08
N PHE A 364 7.31 -17.86 -22.13
CA PHE A 364 6.96 -19.28 -22.04
C PHE A 364 6.64 -19.83 -23.42
N GLU A 365 7.31 -20.90 -23.83
CA GLU A 365 7.07 -21.55 -25.12
C GLU A 365 5.63 -22.06 -25.26
N ALA A 366 5.12 -22.13 -26.49
CA ALA A 366 3.77 -22.62 -26.76
C ALA A 366 3.53 -24.03 -26.18
N GLN A 367 4.52 -24.92 -26.26
CA GLN A 367 4.45 -26.28 -25.69
C GLN A 367 4.38 -26.29 -24.15
N VAL A 368 4.94 -25.28 -23.47
CA VAL A 368 4.84 -25.14 -22.00
C VAL A 368 3.47 -24.61 -21.62
N ARG A 369 3.01 -23.56 -22.33
CA ARG A 369 1.71 -22.94 -22.09
C ARG A 369 0.54 -23.90 -22.34
N GLN A 370 0.65 -24.78 -23.34
CA GLN A 370 -0.34 -25.81 -23.66
C GLN A 370 -0.49 -26.92 -22.60
N LYS A 371 0.46 -27.07 -21.66
CA LYS A 371 0.34 -28.04 -20.55
C LYS A 371 -0.60 -27.56 -19.43
N VAL A 372 -0.89 -26.26 -19.35
CA VAL A 372 -1.78 -25.70 -18.32
C VAL A 372 -3.23 -25.82 -18.78
N SER A 373 -3.98 -26.71 -18.13
CA SER A 373 -5.42 -26.84 -18.31
C SER A 373 -6.15 -25.77 -17.48
N ILE A 374 -6.92 -24.91 -18.14
CA ILE A 374 -7.83 -23.95 -17.50
C ILE A 374 -9.21 -24.60 -17.49
N ILE A 375 -9.66 -25.00 -16.30
CA ILE A 375 -10.92 -25.73 -16.11
C ILE A 375 -11.94 -24.79 -15.46
N THR A 376 -13.01 -24.46 -16.19
CA THR A 376 -14.21 -23.88 -15.60
C THR A 376 -14.92 -24.95 -14.79
N LYS A 377 -15.14 -24.73 -13.49
CA LYS A 377 -16.20 -25.45 -12.79
C LYS A 377 -17.53 -24.98 -13.37
N GLU A 378 -18.37 -25.91 -13.81
CA GLU A 378 -19.80 -25.64 -13.93
C GLU A 378 -20.33 -25.30 -12.53
N PRO A 379 -21.27 -24.35 -12.39
CA PRO A 379 -21.90 -24.11 -11.09
C PRO A 379 -22.60 -25.38 -10.66
N GLU A 380 -22.29 -25.85 -9.44
CA GLU A 380 -23.03 -26.94 -8.82
C GLU A 380 -24.50 -26.54 -8.79
N SER A 381 -25.35 -27.34 -9.46
CA SER A 381 -26.79 -27.05 -9.51
C SER A 381 -27.32 -27.02 -8.10
N GLN A 382 -27.87 -25.88 -7.70
CA GLN A 382 -28.73 -25.84 -6.53
C GLN A 382 -29.92 -26.74 -6.86
N ASP A 383 -29.96 -27.93 -6.27
CA ASP A 383 -31.15 -28.75 -6.30
C ASP A 383 -32.24 -27.95 -5.58
N ASP A 384 -33.22 -27.46 -6.36
CA ASP A 384 -34.38 -26.72 -5.87
C ASP A 384 -35.27 -27.69 -5.07
N ASP A 385 -34.88 -27.96 -3.82
CA ASP A 385 -35.66 -28.70 -2.82
C ASP A 385 -36.80 -27.79 -2.28
N ASP A 386 -37.56 -27.22 -3.20
CA ASP A 386 -38.63 -26.22 -3.02
C ASP A 386 -39.91 -26.91 -2.48
N GLN A 387 -39.77 -27.54 -1.32
CA GLN A 387 -40.82 -28.35 -0.71
C GLN A 387 -41.89 -27.49 -0.02
N SER A 388 -42.83 -27.05 -0.85
CA SER A 388 -44.23 -26.76 -0.50
C SER A 388 -44.53 -25.57 0.43
N SER A 389 -45.20 -24.56 -0.14
CA SER A 389 -46.25 -23.81 0.57
C SER A 389 -47.41 -23.45 -0.36
N ASP A 390 -48.47 -24.27 -0.33
CA ASP A 390 -49.73 -23.97 -1.02
C ASP A 390 -50.50 -22.86 -0.28
N ASP A 391 -50.41 -21.61 -0.74
CA ASP A 391 -51.42 -20.57 -0.44
C ASP A 391 -52.21 -20.18 -1.70
N PRO A 392 -53.44 -20.73 -1.89
CA PRO A 392 -54.22 -20.56 -3.12
C PRO A 392 -54.97 -19.21 -3.17
N ARG A 393 -54.30 -18.07 -2.92
CA ARG A 393 -54.97 -16.76 -2.78
C ARG A 393 -54.44 -15.57 -3.58
N GLU A 394 -53.29 -15.64 -4.26
CA GLU A 394 -52.83 -14.57 -5.19
C GLU A 394 -53.46 -14.62 -6.60
N GLY A 395 -54.53 -15.41 -6.78
CA GLY A 395 -55.24 -15.61 -8.05
C GLY A 395 -56.04 -14.42 -8.61
N ARG A 396 -55.53 -13.18 -8.57
CA ARG A 396 -56.06 -11.97 -9.28
C ARG A 396 -55.14 -10.74 -9.13
N ARG A 397 -54.27 -10.46 -10.13
CA ARG A 397 -53.85 -9.09 -10.61
C ARG A 397 -52.63 -9.09 -11.56
N ARG A 398 -52.75 -9.68 -12.76
CA ARG A 398 -51.86 -9.32 -13.90
C ARG A 398 -52.67 -9.19 -15.19
N GLY A 399 -52.81 -7.95 -15.68
CA GLY A 399 -53.34 -7.66 -17.02
C GLY A 399 -52.23 -7.74 -18.08
N PRO A 400 -52.58 -7.87 -19.37
CA PRO A 400 -51.60 -8.17 -20.42
C PRO A 400 -50.69 -6.97 -20.77
N ARG A 401 -49.41 -7.29 -20.97
CA ARG A 401 -48.37 -6.41 -21.53
C ARG A 401 -48.64 -6.15 -23.02
N ARG A 402 -48.45 -4.91 -23.48
CA ARG A 402 -48.54 -4.53 -24.91
C ARG A 402 -47.29 -3.76 -25.32
N GLU A 403 -46.74 -4.11 -26.48
CA GLU A 403 -45.55 -3.49 -27.07
C GLU A 403 -45.94 -2.68 -28.31
N SER A 404 -45.30 -1.52 -28.52
CA SER A 404 -45.17 -0.84 -29.82
C SER A 404 -44.26 0.39 -29.71
N LYS A 405 -43.56 0.76 -30.79
CA LYS A 405 -42.64 1.92 -30.89
C LYS A 405 -43.16 2.98 -31.88
N LEU A 406 -42.89 4.25 -31.54
CA LEU A 406 -42.52 5.40 -32.40
C LEU A 406 -43.51 6.02 -33.43
N ASP A 407 -43.25 7.32 -33.66
CA ASP A 407 -43.67 8.25 -34.75
C ASP A 407 -45.19 8.58 -34.88
N GLU A 408 -45.66 9.71 -35.45
CA GLU A 408 -45.03 10.73 -36.35
C GLU A 408 -45.48 12.21 -36.02
N GLN A 409 -45.49 13.16 -36.99
CA GLN A 409 -45.45 14.62 -36.74
C GLN A 409 -46.67 15.49 -37.21
N SER A 410 -46.83 16.66 -36.54
CA SER A 410 -47.23 17.99 -37.08
C SER A 410 -48.70 18.41 -37.46
N SER A 411 -49.24 19.39 -36.69
CA SER A 411 -49.66 20.77 -37.11
C SER A 411 -50.79 21.07 -38.16
N PRO A 412 -51.42 22.30 -38.18
CA PRO A 412 -51.59 23.37 -37.16
C PRO A 412 -53.06 23.97 -37.03
N PRO A 413 -53.38 25.31 -37.01
CA PRO A 413 -54.28 25.97 -36.01
C PRO A 413 -55.52 26.67 -36.70
N PRO A 414 -56.09 27.87 -36.35
CA PRO A 414 -56.06 28.81 -35.19
C PRO A 414 -57.53 29.08 -34.66
N PRO A 415 -58.17 30.28 -34.44
CA PRO A 415 -57.75 31.70 -34.24
C PRO A 415 -58.54 32.60 -33.21
N VAL A 416 -58.02 33.84 -33.00
CA VAL A 416 -58.62 35.10 -32.43
C VAL A 416 -58.96 35.24 -30.91
N ALA A 417 -58.75 36.46 -30.38
CA ALA A 417 -58.88 36.94 -28.98
C ALA A 417 -59.95 38.08 -28.88
N PRO A 418 -59.89 39.23 -28.11
CA PRO A 418 -58.89 39.79 -27.16
C PRO A 418 -59.47 40.43 -25.84
N THR A 419 -58.61 40.96 -24.93
CA THR A 419 -58.67 42.32 -24.30
C THR A 419 -57.59 42.58 -23.20
N SER A 420 -57.39 43.84 -22.81
CA SER A 420 -56.46 44.45 -21.80
C SER A 420 -56.91 45.93 -21.59
N PRO A 421 -56.31 46.86 -20.77
CA PRO A 421 -54.97 46.86 -20.12
C PRO A 421 -54.78 47.58 -18.73
N SER A 422 -53.52 47.58 -18.23
CA SER A 422 -52.76 48.65 -17.52
C SER A 422 -53.17 49.27 -16.15
N THR A 423 -52.20 49.41 -15.23
CA THR A 423 -51.61 50.71 -14.77
C THR A 423 -50.41 50.60 -13.79
N GLN A 424 -49.50 51.58 -13.81
CA GLN A 424 -48.45 51.92 -12.82
C GLN A 424 -48.14 53.44 -12.89
N PRO A 425 -47.69 54.08 -11.80
CA PRO A 425 -46.34 54.72 -11.71
C PRO A 425 -45.78 54.67 -10.23
N ALA A 426 -44.69 55.28 -9.73
CA ALA A 426 -43.41 55.94 -10.13
C ALA A 426 -42.58 56.20 -8.82
N ALA A 427 -41.33 56.72 -8.76
CA ALA A 427 -40.10 56.63 -9.59
C ALA A 427 -38.94 57.44 -8.91
N SER A 428 -37.72 57.40 -9.48
CA SER A 428 -36.58 58.36 -9.32
C SER A 428 -35.65 58.20 -8.08
N ALA A 429 -34.36 58.60 -8.11
CA ALA A 429 -33.56 59.27 -9.16
C ALA A 429 -32.05 58.86 -9.17
N ALA A 430 -31.32 59.22 -10.23
CA ALA A 430 -29.85 59.23 -10.36
C ALA A 430 -29.39 60.56 -11.01
N PRO A 431 -28.09 60.95 -11.01
CA PRO A 431 -27.23 60.72 -12.20
C PRO A 431 -25.69 60.65 -11.87
N ALA A 432 -24.74 60.88 -12.80
CA ALA A 432 -24.32 60.04 -13.95
C ALA A 432 -23.05 60.65 -14.65
N ALA A 433 -22.11 59.84 -15.17
CA ALA A 433 -21.02 60.24 -16.10
C ALA A 433 -20.35 59.03 -16.82
N GLN A 434 -19.57 59.26 -17.89
CA GLN A 434 -19.01 58.24 -18.82
C GLN A 434 -17.63 58.69 -19.44
N PRO A 435 -17.10 58.19 -20.60
CA PRO A 435 -16.89 56.82 -21.14
C PRO A 435 -15.47 56.55 -21.75
N LYS A 436 -15.16 55.26 -22.08
CA LYS A 436 -14.58 54.68 -23.36
C LYS A 436 -13.82 53.34 -23.09
N LYS A 437 -13.95 52.21 -23.82
CA LYS A 437 -13.74 51.84 -25.27
C LYS A 437 -12.25 52.00 -25.70
N VAL A 438 -11.51 51.05 -26.32
CA VAL A 438 -11.69 49.71 -27.00
C VAL A 438 -10.35 48.90 -26.80
N GLY A 439 -10.17 47.56 -26.90
CA GLY A 439 -11.01 46.39 -27.26
C GLY A 439 -10.25 45.04 -27.25
N GLU A 440 -10.16 44.33 -28.39
CA GLU A 440 -9.70 42.91 -28.54
C GLU A 440 -8.23 42.70 -29.00
N GLY A 441 -7.69 41.46 -28.92
CA GLY A 441 -6.91 40.94 -30.07
C GLY A 441 -5.70 39.99 -29.93
N ARG A 442 -5.93 38.70 -29.62
CA ARG A 442 -5.20 37.51 -30.19
C ARG A 442 -3.73 37.18 -29.78
N ARG A 443 -3.32 35.95 -30.14
CA ARG A 443 -2.15 35.16 -29.68
C ARG A 443 -0.86 35.34 -30.52
N ARG A 444 0.28 34.93 -29.92
CA ARG A 444 1.26 33.90 -30.40
C ARG A 444 2.67 34.38 -30.83
N SER A 445 3.70 33.60 -30.41
CA SER A 445 5.07 33.51 -30.99
C SER A 445 5.97 34.76 -30.87
N SER A 446 7.31 34.71 -30.92
CA SER A 446 8.29 33.59 -31.01
C SER A 446 9.72 34.06 -30.59
N GLN A 447 10.69 33.14 -30.67
CA GLN A 447 12.16 33.31 -30.81
C GLN A 447 12.66 34.70 -31.28
N GLY A 448 13.85 35.20 -30.90
CA GLY A 448 14.97 34.61 -30.15
C GLY A 448 16.25 35.45 -30.39
N LEU A 449 17.46 34.84 -30.33
CA LEU A 449 18.79 35.44 -30.65
C LEU A 449 19.32 36.47 -29.61
N ARG A 450 20.64 36.72 -29.42
CA ARG A 450 21.88 35.91 -29.54
C ARG A 450 23.03 36.64 -28.80
N GLY A 451 24.13 35.93 -28.52
CA GLY A 451 25.39 36.49 -27.95
C GLY A 451 25.49 36.31 -26.42
N GLY A 452 26.59 35.83 -25.83
CA GLY A 452 27.79 35.22 -26.40
C GLY A 452 29.04 36.10 -26.37
N ASP A 453 29.96 35.78 -25.46
CA ASP A 453 31.41 35.69 -25.71
C ASP A 453 32.12 34.90 -24.56
N ALA A 454 33.40 34.59 -24.75
CA ALA A 454 34.26 33.85 -23.81
C ALA A 454 34.96 34.81 -22.79
N GLU A 455 35.87 34.45 -21.88
CA GLU A 455 36.81 33.32 -21.72
C GLU A 455 37.08 32.99 -20.22
N GLY A 456 38.02 32.07 -19.95
CA GLY A 456 38.80 32.07 -18.69
C GLY A 456 38.79 30.75 -17.90
N LYS A 457 39.91 30.00 -17.94
CA LYS A 457 40.11 28.78 -17.13
C LYS A 457 41.59 28.48 -16.84
N PRO A 458 41.98 28.29 -15.57
CA PRO A 458 43.15 27.48 -15.19
C PRO A 458 42.75 26.07 -14.67
N LYS A 459 43.73 25.21 -14.37
CA LYS A 459 43.56 23.81 -13.92
C LYS A 459 44.42 23.48 -12.68
N SER A 460 44.05 22.37 -12.02
CA SER A 460 44.94 21.40 -11.34
C SER A 460 45.68 21.85 -10.05
N PRO A 461 46.20 20.92 -9.20
CA PRO A 461 46.33 19.46 -9.40
C PRO A 461 45.70 18.55 -8.31
N SER A 462 45.74 17.24 -8.58
CA SER A 462 45.51 16.13 -7.64
C SER A 462 46.84 15.40 -7.35
N PRO A 463 46.92 14.55 -6.31
CA PRO A 463 47.95 13.52 -6.18
C PRO A 463 47.39 12.09 -6.20
N ASP A 464 48.12 11.16 -6.82
CA ASP A 464 47.99 9.71 -6.60
C ASP A 464 48.77 9.32 -5.29
N SER A 465 48.87 8.08 -4.80
CA SER A 465 48.55 6.72 -5.29
C SER A 465 48.53 5.73 -4.10
N ALA A 466 47.80 4.61 -4.21
CA ALA A 466 48.11 3.32 -3.56
C ALA A 466 47.16 2.21 -4.06
N SER A 467 47.63 0.97 -4.15
CA SER A 467 46.82 -0.19 -4.54
C SER A 467 47.16 -1.44 -3.73
N SER A 468 46.14 -2.24 -3.42
CA SER A 468 46.25 -3.62 -2.88
C SER A 468 44.92 -4.35 -3.16
N PRO A 469 44.94 -5.65 -3.48
CA PRO A 469 43.73 -6.37 -3.89
C PRO A 469 42.91 -6.82 -2.68
N SER A 470 41.59 -6.58 -2.73
CA SER A 470 40.61 -7.25 -1.86
C SER A 470 39.58 -7.95 -2.74
N SER A 471 39.25 -9.19 -2.39
CA SER A 471 38.36 -10.07 -3.15
C SER A 471 36.96 -9.47 -3.25
N GLN A 472 36.53 -9.09 -4.47
CA GLN A 472 35.14 -8.75 -4.74
C GLN A 472 34.28 -10.03 -4.74
N GLN A 473 33.81 -10.43 -3.55
CA GLN A 473 32.59 -11.23 -3.49
C GLN A 473 31.47 -10.39 -4.11
N GLN A 474 30.76 -10.98 -5.08
CA GLN A 474 29.62 -10.33 -5.72
C GLN A 474 28.56 -10.06 -4.66
N ARG A 475 28.30 -8.78 -4.36
CA ARG A 475 27.15 -8.40 -3.53
C ARG A 475 25.87 -8.80 -4.27
N PRO A 476 24.81 -9.25 -3.56
CA PRO A 476 23.49 -9.39 -4.16
C PRO A 476 23.04 -8.04 -4.75
N PRO A 477 22.14 -8.03 -5.75
CA PRO A 477 21.57 -6.80 -6.28
C PRO A 477 20.90 -5.99 -5.14
N PRO A 478 20.92 -4.64 -5.22
CA PRO A 478 20.30 -3.81 -4.20
C PRO A 478 18.81 -4.12 -4.08
N LEU A 479 18.26 -3.92 -2.88
CA LEU A 479 16.81 -4.01 -2.64
C LEU A 479 16.07 -3.09 -3.63
N PRO A 480 14.99 -3.55 -4.30
CA PRO A 480 14.16 -2.68 -5.12
C PRO A 480 13.63 -1.52 -4.27
N ALA A 481 13.59 -0.30 -4.82
CA ALA A 481 13.35 0.93 -4.05
C ALA A 481 12.01 0.96 -3.28
N LEU A 482 11.04 0.12 -3.67
CA LEU A 482 9.80 -0.17 -2.95
C LEU A 482 10.05 -0.62 -1.50
N TRP A 483 11.01 -1.53 -1.29
CA TRP A 483 11.35 -2.11 0.01
C TRP A 483 12.00 -1.05 0.92
N SER A 484 12.76 -0.13 0.31
CA SER A 484 13.26 1.08 0.96
C SER A 484 12.12 2.05 1.30
N SER A 485 11.15 2.26 0.39
CA SER A 485 9.95 3.08 0.65
C SER A 485 9.15 2.53 1.84
N PHE A 486 9.04 1.21 1.97
CA PHE A 486 8.37 0.55 3.09
C PHE A 486 9.10 0.72 4.44
N ARG A 487 10.45 0.76 4.44
CA ARG A 487 11.26 1.17 5.61
C ARG A 487 11.19 2.69 5.90
N VAL A 488 10.85 3.51 4.90
CA VAL A 488 10.86 4.99 5.01
C VAL A 488 9.53 5.57 5.50
N ARG A 489 8.39 4.89 5.32
CA ARG A 489 7.05 5.40 5.66
C ARG A 489 6.41 4.81 6.92
N ARG A 490 7.13 4.01 7.72
CA ARG A 490 6.59 3.31 8.90
C ARG A 490 7.12 3.85 10.22
#